data_AF-A0A852L9Z9-F1
#
_entry.id   AF-A0A852L9Z9-F1
#
_cell.length_a   1.000
_cell.length_b   1.000
_cell.length_c   1.000
_cell.angle_alpha   90.00
_cell.angle_beta   90.00
_cell.angle_gamma   90.00
#
_symmetry.space_group_name_H-M   'P 1'
#
loop_
_entity.id
_entity.type
_entity.pdbx_description
1 polymer ?
#
loop_
_entity_poly.entity_id
_entity_poly.type
_entity_poly.pdbx_seq_one_letter_code
_entity_poly.pdbx_strand_id
1 'polypeptide(L)' 'MAGGEAALPEEWRLYLLPVRTATFRSWPFTEGCACTPERMAAAGFVHCPSENSPDVAQCFFCFKELEGWEPDDDPL' A
#
# COMPACT_ATOMS: atom_id res chain seq x y z
N MET A 1 -14.96 26.75 3.75
CA MET A 1 -14.36 25.94 4.82
C MET A 1 -13.50 24.87 4.17
N ALA A 2 -12.26 25.20 3.82
CA ALA A 2 -11.25 24.21 3.41
C ALA A 2 -10.10 24.39 4.41
N GLY A 3 -10.03 23.47 5.38
CA GLY A 3 -9.00 23.46 6.42
C GLY A 3 -7.63 23.18 5.81
N GLY A 4 -6.62 23.85 6.35
CA GLY A 4 -5.25 23.76 5.89
C GLY A 4 -4.63 22.41 6.19
N GLU A 5 -4.38 21.62 5.15
CA GLU A 5 -3.25 20.71 5.11
C GLU A 5 -2.16 21.47 4.35
N ALA A 6 -1.11 21.90 5.05
CA ALA A 6 0.11 22.29 4.38
C ALA A 6 0.54 21.08 3.54
N ALA A 7 0.56 21.22 2.21
CA ALA A 7 0.89 20.13 1.31
C ALA A 7 2.25 19.57 1.71
N LEU A 8 2.28 18.33 2.22
CA LEU A 8 3.54 17.66 2.55
C LEU A 8 4.43 17.62 1.30
N PRO A 9 5.76 17.74 1.48
CA PRO A 9 6.71 17.45 0.41
C PRO A 9 6.41 16.08 -0.22
N GLU A 10 6.67 15.93 -1.52
CA GLU A 10 6.31 14.72 -2.27
C GLU A 10 6.88 13.46 -1.62
N GLU A 11 8.12 13.55 -1.13
CA GLU A 11 8.84 12.51 -0.41
C GLU A 11 8.15 12.04 0.88
N TRP A 12 7.28 12.87 1.47
CA TRP A 12 6.59 12.56 2.72
C TRP A 12 5.14 12.16 2.52
N ARG A 13 4.62 12.21 1.28
CA ARG A 13 3.22 11.85 1.01
C ARG A 13 2.91 10.41 1.39
N LEU A 14 3.88 9.51 1.28
CA LEU A 14 3.73 8.10 1.68
C LEU A 14 3.56 7.90 3.19
N TYR A 15 3.80 8.92 4.04
CA TYR A 15 3.44 8.83 5.46
C TYR A 15 1.92 8.87 5.68
N LEU A 16 1.16 9.41 4.73
CA LEU A 16 -0.30 9.44 4.80
C LEU A 16 -0.87 8.08 4.37
N LEU A 17 -1.63 7.45 5.26
CA LEU A 17 -2.32 6.18 4.98
C LEU A 17 -3.15 6.22 3.68
N PRO A 18 -3.99 7.26 3.41
CA PRO A 18 -4.78 7.32 2.18
C PRO A 18 -3.93 7.32 0.91
N VAL A 19 -2.71 7.88 0.96
CA VAL A 19 -1.80 7.89 -0.18
C VAL A 19 -1.26 6.49 -0.44
N ARG A 20 -0.88 5.75 0.62
CA ARG A 20 -0.45 4.34 0.47
C ARG A 20 -1.58 3.46 -0.04
N THR A 21 -2.78 3.58 0.50
CA THR A 21 -3.95 2.81 0.02
C THR A 21 -4.23 3.09 -1.46
N ALA A 22 -4.10 4.34 -1.91
CA ALA A 22 -4.31 4.73 -3.31
C ALA A 22 -3.28 4.14 -4.31
N THR A 23 -2.19 3.54 -3.82
CA THR A 23 -1.22 2.85 -4.69
C THR A 23 -1.77 1.52 -5.23
N PHE A 24 -2.67 0.87 -4.49
CA PHE A 24 -3.26 -0.44 -4.82
C PHE A 24 -4.37 -0.30 -5.87
N ARG A 25 -4.01 -0.15 -7.15
CA ARG A 25 -4.98 0.07 -8.25
C ARG A 25 -5.61 -1.19 -8.83
N SER A 26 -4.89 -2.31 -8.79
CA SER A 26 -5.30 -3.59 -9.38
C SER A 26 -4.99 -4.75 -8.44
N TRP A 27 -5.09 -4.52 -7.14
CA TRP A 27 -4.79 -5.54 -6.14
C TRP A 27 -5.87 -6.62 -6.13
N PRO A 28 -5.52 -7.91 -6.22
CA PRO A 28 -6.49 -8.98 -6.39
C PRO A 28 -7.27 -9.30 -5.11
N PHE A 29 -6.72 -9.01 -3.93
CA PHE A 29 -7.29 -9.41 -2.65
C PHE A 29 -8.08 -8.26 -2.02
N THR A 30 -9.41 -8.32 -2.10
CA THR A 30 -10.30 -7.28 -1.58
C THR A 30 -11.22 -7.84 -0.49
N GLU A 31 -12.53 -7.88 -0.71
CA GLU A 31 -13.48 -8.34 0.29
C GLU A 31 -13.21 -9.82 0.67
N GLY A 32 -13.24 -10.10 1.97
CA GLY A 32 -13.04 -11.45 2.51
C GLY A 32 -11.58 -11.92 2.60
N CYS A 33 -10.60 -11.10 2.20
CA CYS A 33 -9.18 -11.41 2.33
C CYS A 33 -8.55 -10.71 3.55
N ALA A 34 -7.47 -11.27 4.07
CA ALA A 34 -6.65 -10.68 5.13
C ALA A 34 -5.66 -9.62 4.60
N CYS A 35 -5.21 -9.74 3.35
CA CYS A 35 -4.27 -8.82 2.72
C CYS A 35 -4.96 -7.76 1.84
N THR A 36 -6.01 -7.10 2.36
CA THR A 36 -6.71 -6.03 1.61
C THR A 36 -5.81 -4.80 1.42
N PRO A 37 -6.08 -3.92 0.42
CA PRO A 37 -5.34 -2.66 0.24
C PRO A 37 -5.22 -1.82 1.51
N GLU A 38 -6.28 -1.77 2.32
CA GLU A 38 -6.31 -1.03 3.58
C GLU A 38 -5.37 -1.66 4.62
N ARG A 39 -5.36 -2.99 4.74
CA ARG A 39 -4.49 -3.72 5.68
C ARG A 39 -3.03 -3.67 5.25
N MET A 40 -2.77 -3.85 3.96
CA MET A 40 -1.43 -3.68 3.36
C MET A 40 -0.89 -2.27 3.62
N ALA A 41 -1.67 -1.23 3.32
CA ALA A 41 -1.29 0.16 3.54
C ALA A 41 -1.12 0.51 5.03
N ALA A 42 -1.92 -0.10 5.91
CA ALA A 42 -1.80 0.06 7.36
C ALA A 42 -0.49 -0.53 7.91
N ALA A 43 -0.05 -1.67 7.38
CA ALA A 43 1.26 -2.27 7.69
C ALA A 43 2.45 -1.52 7.05
N GLY A 44 2.18 -0.50 6.22
CA GLY A 44 3.20 0.33 5.59
C GLY A 44 3.57 -0.09 4.17
N PHE A 45 2.83 -1.01 3.55
CA PHE A 45 3.07 -1.37 2.16
C PHE A 45 2.50 -0.36 1.18
N VAL A 46 3.18 -0.23 0.05
CA VAL A 46 2.71 0.40 -1.18
C VAL A 46 2.78 -0.62 -2.31
N HIS A 47 1.85 -0.54 -3.26
CA HIS A 47 1.80 -1.42 -4.42
C HIS A 47 2.78 -0.93 -5.50
N CYS A 48 3.73 -1.78 -5.88
CA CYS A 48 4.77 -1.49 -6.87
C CYS A 48 4.77 -2.53 -8.00
N PRO A 49 3.68 -2.69 -8.76
CA PRO A 49 3.55 -3.76 -9.74
C PRO A 49 4.50 -3.57 -10.93
N SER A 50 4.98 -4.68 -11.49
CA SER A 50 5.65 -4.74 -12.80
C SER A 50 4.93 -5.73 -13.72
N GLU A 51 5.28 -5.75 -15.01
CA GLU A 51 4.68 -6.70 -15.97
C GLU A 51 4.85 -8.17 -15.56
N ASN A 52 5.97 -8.50 -14.90
CA ASN A 52 6.29 -9.87 -14.49
C ASN A 52 5.88 -10.20 -13.05
N SER A 53 5.68 -9.17 -12.22
CA SER A 53 5.30 -9.33 -10.81
C SER A 53 4.19 -8.32 -10.47
N PRO A 54 2.91 -8.66 -10.71
CA PRO A 54 1.78 -7.74 -10.59
C PRO A 54 1.35 -7.47 -9.14
N ASP A 55 1.81 -8.23 -8.17
CA ASP A 55 1.43 -8.18 -6.75
C ASP A 55 2.60 -7.78 -5.83
N VAL A 56 3.68 -7.21 -6.38
CA VAL A 56 4.79 -6.70 -5.57
C VAL A 56 4.32 -5.57 -4.68
N ALA A 57 4.61 -5.69 -3.38
CA ALA A 57 4.40 -4.67 -2.38
C ALA A 57 5.71 -4.32 -1.69
N GLN A 58 5.99 -3.03 -1.51
CA GLN A 58 7.19 -2.54 -0.83
C GLN A 58 6.80 -1.76 0.42
N CYS A 59 7.47 -1.99 1.55
CA CYS A 59 7.29 -1.13 2.73
C CYS A 59 7.91 0.25 2.48
N PHE A 60 7.12 1.32 2.64
CA PHE A 60 7.57 2.69 2.37
C PHE A 60 8.69 3.19 3.30
N PHE A 61 8.89 2.54 4.45
CA PHE A 61 9.83 2.97 5.48
C PHE A 61 11.09 2.11 5.54
N CYS A 62 10.93 0.78 5.56
CA CYS A 62 12.07 -0.15 5.64
C CYS A 62 12.52 -0.69 4.27
N PHE A 63 11.80 -0.37 3.19
CA PHE A 63 12.10 -0.74 1.80
C PHE A 63 12.12 -2.26 1.54
N LYS A 64 11.54 -3.07 2.43
CA LYS A 64 11.36 -4.50 2.19
C LYS A 64 10.32 -4.73 1.11
N GLU A 65 10.70 -5.50 0.09
CA GLU A 65 9.83 -5.94 -1.01
C GLU A 65 9.36 -7.37 -0.78
N LEU A 66 8.09 -7.63 -1.07
CA LEU A 66 7.44 -8.94 -0.99
C LEU A 66 6.50 -9.11 -2.20
N GLU A 67 6.43 -10.33 -2.72
CA GLU A 67 5.53 -10.77 -3.79
C GLU A 67 4.99 -12.16 -3.45
N GLY A 68 3.99 -12.63 -4.20
CA GLY A 68 3.35 -13.92 -3.99
C GLY A 68 2.35 -13.91 -2.84
N TRP A 69 1.60 -12.82 -2.70
CA TRP A 69 0.61 -12.66 -1.63
C TRP A 69 -0.55 -13.64 -1.81
N GLU A 70 -1.02 -14.19 -0.70
CA GLU A 70 -2.16 -15.09 -0.60
C GLU A 70 -3.30 -14.41 0.18
N PRO A 71 -4.58 -14.79 -0.07
CA PRO A 71 -5.72 -14.11 0.53
C PRO A 71 -5.74 -14.16 2.06
N ASP A 72 -5.08 -15.14 2.69
CA ASP A 72 -5.05 -15.32 4.14
C ASP A 72 -3.81 -14.70 4.81
N ASP A 73 -2.91 -14.10 4.05
CA ASP A 73 -1.70 -13.47 4.58
C ASP A 73 -2.02 -12.26 5.47
N ASP A 74 -1.34 -12.16 6.61
CA ASP A 74 -1.37 -10.98 7.47
C ASP A 74 -0.21 -10.04 7.10
N PRO A 75 -0.48 -8.79 6.65
CA PRO A 75 0.59 -7.87 6.27
C PRO A 75 1.47 -7.35 7.43
N LEU A 76 1.08 -7.54 8.69
CA LEU A 76 1.78 -6.99 9.86
C LEU A 76 2.99 -7.83 10.32
#